data_AF-A0A7D8UT16-F1
#
_entry.id   AF-A0A7D8UT16-F1
#
_cell.length_a   1.000
_cell.length_b   1.000
_cell.length_c   1.000
_cell.angle_alpha   90.00
_cell.angle_beta   90.00
_cell.angle_gamma   90.00
#
_symmetry.space_group_name_H-M   'P 1'
#
loop_
_entity.id
_entity.type
_entity.pdbx_description
1 polymer ?
#
loop_
_entity_poly.entity_id
_entity_poly.type
_entity_poly.pdbx_seq_one_letter_code
_entity_poly.pdbx_strand_id
1 'polypeptide(L)'
;MAGPPSPTFADMPREIKQEIIKELDPLDLAAVSKTSRDLHDAIADDWVLYKTVYTRILDEPVEPFIPQSWDWMTQLAKFVRLRFALGQSPRSRTLQEKVQRFSSVYPIISDLMYTASPSPESLNTRLLHQYFTSKTNQEAYLCRSTLFSRATSPPHIHPPTTPSEAQASAKLHVLYGVPISSPSRTHYKPSYPYAVSIVYDLRRYTEETFWGPYMGDGQASVDWEKMEAVMCVLGHNLNLFVERTRNSFRDVWRDPWLGASPGSFKPISVSGLKEPAPPAEALDPYNVTGSWMR
;
A
#
# COMPACT_ATOMS: atom_id res chain seq x y z
N MET A 1 25.16 10.05 -59.07
CA MET A 1 24.23 8.97 -58.70
C MET A 1 24.17 8.91 -57.18
N ALA A 2 23.05 9.26 -56.57
CA ALA A 2 22.87 9.04 -55.14
C ALA A 2 22.70 7.53 -54.93
N GLY A 3 23.46 6.93 -54.01
CA GLY A 3 23.33 5.51 -53.66
C GLY A 3 21.92 5.21 -53.12
N PRO A 4 21.51 3.92 -53.09
CA PRO A 4 20.25 3.55 -52.48
C PRO A 4 20.20 4.05 -51.02
N PRO A 5 19.05 4.56 -50.55
CA PRO A 5 18.92 5.03 -49.19
C PRO A 5 19.25 3.89 -48.22
N SER A 6 20.02 4.19 -47.18
CA SER A 6 20.31 3.23 -46.11
C SER A 6 19.00 2.79 -45.45
N PRO A 7 18.83 1.50 -45.12
CA PRO A 7 17.64 1.03 -44.45
C PRO A 7 17.46 1.76 -43.12
N THR A 8 16.26 2.26 -42.91
CA THR A 8 15.85 2.97 -41.71
C THR A 8 15.01 2.06 -40.81
N PHE A 9 14.75 2.50 -39.57
CA PHE A 9 13.87 1.78 -38.65
C PHE A 9 12.46 1.55 -39.24
N ALA A 10 11.96 2.45 -40.09
CA ALA A 10 10.66 2.30 -40.74
C ALA A 10 10.61 1.11 -41.71
N ASP A 11 11.76 0.75 -42.30
CA ASP A 11 11.88 -0.34 -43.27
C ASP A 11 11.94 -1.73 -42.61
N MET A 12 11.96 -1.78 -41.27
CA MET A 12 11.95 -3.05 -40.53
C MET A 12 10.57 -3.72 -40.55
N PRO A 13 10.52 -5.08 -40.52
CA PRO A 13 9.27 -5.82 -40.32
C PRO A 13 8.56 -5.42 -39.03
N ARG A 14 7.23 -5.55 -39.02
CA ARG A 14 6.39 -5.15 -37.88
C ARG A 14 6.76 -5.88 -36.60
N GLU A 15 7.11 -7.16 -36.71
CA GLU A 15 7.46 -8.04 -35.60
C GLU A 15 8.72 -7.53 -34.89
N ILE A 16 9.74 -7.12 -35.66
CA ILE A 16 10.98 -6.57 -35.12
C ILE A 16 10.71 -5.23 -34.44
N LYS A 17 9.86 -4.39 -35.03
CA LYS A 17 9.44 -3.12 -34.42
C LYS A 17 8.70 -3.38 -33.09
N GLN A 18 7.79 -4.34 -33.05
CA GLN A 18 7.07 -4.71 -31.83
C GLN A 18 8.00 -5.25 -30.74
N GLU A 19 8.97 -6.10 -31.06
CA GLU A 19 9.97 -6.58 -30.09
C GLU A 19 10.80 -5.44 -29.50
N ILE A 20 11.22 -4.48 -30.32
CA ILE A 20 11.95 -3.29 -29.83
C ILE A 20 11.04 -2.41 -28.95
N ILE A 21 9.79 -2.22 -29.33
CA ILE A 21 8.83 -1.40 -28.60
C ILE A 21 8.48 -2.01 -27.23
N LYS A 22 8.42 -3.35 -27.11
CA LYS A 22 8.20 -4.05 -25.83
C LYS A 22 9.27 -3.73 -24.79
N GLU A 23 10.48 -3.40 -25.23
CA GLU A 23 11.58 -3.08 -24.32
C GLU A 23 11.54 -1.64 -23.78
N LEU A 24 10.71 -0.76 -24.34
CA LEU A 24 10.63 0.65 -23.96
C LEU A 24 10.07 0.87 -22.55
N ASP A 25 10.42 2.00 -21.95
CA ASP A 25 9.78 2.46 -20.71
C ASP A 25 8.33 2.88 -21.02
N PRO A 26 7.35 2.56 -20.15
CA PRO A 26 5.96 2.97 -20.33
C PRO A 26 5.75 4.47 -20.56
N LEU A 27 6.66 5.31 -20.05
CA LEU A 27 6.63 6.76 -20.24
C LEU A 27 6.91 7.16 -21.69
N ASP A 28 7.72 6.38 -22.40
CA ASP A 28 8.19 6.68 -23.75
C ASP A 28 7.23 6.14 -24.82
N LEU A 29 6.38 5.16 -24.51
CA LEU A 29 5.41 4.60 -25.45
C LEU A 29 4.51 5.66 -26.08
N ALA A 30 4.02 6.60 -25.28
CA ALA A 30 3.17 7.69 -25.75
C ALA A 30 3.93 8.70 -26.62
N ALA A 31 5.24 8.87 -26.41
CA ALA A 31 6.07 9.73 -27.24
C ALA A 31 6.37 9.04 -28.58
N VAL A 32 6.74 7.75 -28.55
CA VAL A 32 7.04 6.94 -29.75
C VAL A 32 5.83 6.82 -30.66
N SER A 33 4.64 6.57 -30.10
CA SER A 33 3.37 6.51 -30.85
C SER A 33 3.05 7.82 -31.62
N LYS A 34 3.62 8.96 -31.22
CA LYS A 34 3.42 10.26 -31.90
C LYS A 34 4.43 10.58 -32.99
N THR A 35 5.45 9.74 -33.17
CA THR A 35 6.55 10.03 -34.11
C THR A 35 6.22 9.67 -35.57
N SER A 36 5.44 8.62 -35.80
CA SER A 36 5.00 8.20 -37.14
C SER A 36 3.67 7.46 -37.10
N ARG A 37 2.96 7.40 -38.24
CA ARG A 37 1.72 6.61 -38.37
C ARG A 37 1.96 5.11 -38.21
N ASP A 38 3.03 4.60 -38.81
CA ASP A 38 3.42 3.19 -38.70
C ASP A 38 3.69 2.78 -37.24
N LEU A 39 4.35 3.65 -36.45
CA LEU A 39 4.57 3.43 -35.02
C LEU A 39 3.31 3.63 -34.19
N HIS A 40 2.44 4.56 -34.58
CA HIS A 40 1.13 4.70 -33.97
C HIS A 40 0.32 3.41 -34.12
N ASP A 41 0.20 2.89 -35.34
CA ASP A 41 -0.57 1.70 -35.67
C ASP A 41 0.05 0.42 -35.08
N ALA A 42 1.36 0.40 -34.86
CA ALA A 42 2.05 -0.70 -34.18
C ALA A 42 1.79 -0.73 -32.66
N ILE A 43 1.44 0.41 -32.04
CA ILE A 43 1.23 0.56 -30.59
C ILE A 43 -0.27 0.62 -30.25
N ALA A 44 -1.07 1.21 -31.12
CA ALA A 44 -2.51 1.35 -30.93
C ALA A 44 -3.16 -0.03 -30.89
N ASP A 45 -4.04 -0.23 -29.90
CA ASP A 45 -4.87 -1.43 -29.71
C ASP A 45 -4.12 -2.77 -29.56
N ASP A 46 -2.79 -2.75 -29.35
CA ASP A 46 -2.00 -3.96 -29.10
C ASP A 46 -1.99 -4.33 -27.60
N TRP A 47 -3.02 -5.05 -27.17
CA TRP A 47 -3.12 -5.49 -25.76
C TRP A 47 -1.96 -6.40 -25.33
N VAL A 48 -1.33 -7.14 -26.26
CA VAL A 48 -0.19 -8.02 -25.97
C VAL A 48 1.04 -7.20 -25.62
N LEU A 49 1.28 -6.12 -26.37
CA LEU A 49 2.31 -5.13 -26.05
C LEU A 49 2.08 -4.55 -24.65
N TYR A 50 0.88 -4.02 -24.36
CA TYR A 50 0.58 -3.42 -23.06
C TYR A 50 0.72 -4.42 -21.91
N LYS A 51 0.24 -5.66 -22.10
CA LYS A 51 0.41 -6.75 -21.14
C LYS A 51 1.88 -7.03 -20.89
N THR A 52 2.67 -7.24 -21.95
CA THR A 52 4.10 -7.58 -21.85
C THR A 52 4.88 -6.50 -21.10
N VAL A 53 4.66 -5.24 -21.46
CA VAL A 53 5.30 -4.10 -20.80
C VAL A 53 4.86 -4.00 -19.32
N TYR A 54 3.58 -4.24 -19.04
CA TYR A 54 3.04 -4.22 -17.68
C TYR A 54 3.67 -5.33 -16.82
N THR A 55 3.63 -6.59 -17.27
CA THR A 55 4.11 -7.76 -16.52
C THR A 55 5.62 -7.78 -16.32
N ARG A 56 6.38 -6.99 -17.09
CA ARG A 56 7.81 -6.78 -16.87
C ARG A 56 8.08 -5.94 -15.61
N ILE A 57 7.13 -5.08 -15.22
CA ILE A 57 7.32 -4.07 -14.16
C ILE A 57 6.45 -4.36 -12.93
N LEU A 58 5.27 -4.94 -13.15
CA LEU A 58 4.23 -5.19 -12.15
C LEU A 58 3.80 -6.65 -12.20
N ASP A 59 3.18 -7.13 -11.13
CA ASP A 59 2.69 -8.50 -11.04
C ASP A 59 1.56 -8.75 -12.02
N GLU A 60 1.54 -9.93 -12.63
CA GLU A 60 0.35 -10.41 -13.33
C GLU A 60 -0.75 -10.73 -12.29
N PRO A 61 -1.94 -10.13 -12.39
CA PRO A 61 -3.01 -10.37 -11.44
C PRO A 61 -3.49 -11.83 -11.57
N VAL A 62 -3.74 -12.48 -10.44
CA VAL A 62 -4.12 -13.90 -10.37
C VAL A 62 -5.62 -14.01 -10.08
N GLU A 63 -6.31 -14.97 -10.72
CA GLU A 63 -7.69 -15.28 -10.38
C GLU A 63 -7.82 -15.76 -8.91
N PRO A 64 -8.89 -15.40 -8.18
CA PRO A 64 -10.07 -14.63 -8.60
C PRO A 64 -9.93 -13.11 -8.45
N PHE A 65 -8.72 -12.60 -8.17
CA PHE A 65 -8.48 -11.19 -7.82
C PHE A 65 -8.34 -10.27 -9.04
N ILE A 66 -8.78 -10.71 -10.22
CA ILE A 66 -8.81 -9.90 -11.44
C ILE A 66 -10.16 -9.17 -11.51
N PRO A 67 -10.18 -7.82 -11.50
CA PRO A 67 -11.40 -7.06 -11.74
C PRO A 67 -12.04 -7.40 -13.10
N GLN A 68 -13.37 -7.45 -13.17
CA GLN A 68 -14.09 -7.74 -14.44
C GLN A 68 -13.76 -6.76 -15.57
N SER A 69 -13.44 -5.50 -15.22
CA SER A 69 -13.09 -4.44 -16.17
C SER A 69 -11.57 -4.27 -16.34
N TRP A 70 -10.80 -5.36 -16.27
CA TRP A 70 -9.34 -5.29 -16.39
C TRP A 70 -8.91 -4.97 -17.82
N ASP A 71 -8.23 -3.83 -17.99
CA ASP A 71 -7.67 -3.39 -19.26
C ASP A 71 -6.20 -2.99 -19.09
N TRP A 72 -5.30 -3.68 -19.80
CA TRP A 72 -3.85 -3.48 -19.69
C TRP A 72 -3.41 -2.06 -20.03
N MET A 73 -4.03 -1.44 -21.03
CA MET A 73 -3.71 -0.08 -21.44
C MET A 73 -4.06 0.92 -20.33
N THR A 74 -5.26 0.80 -19.75
CA THR A 74 -5.72 1.60 -18.62
C THR A 74 -4.83 1.40 -17.39
N GLN A 75 -4.46 0.15 -17.09
CA GLN A 75 -3.60 -0.16 -15.94
C GLN A 75 -2.19 0.40 -16.11
N LEU A 76 -1.62 0.34 -17.31
CA LEU A 76 -0.33 0.95 -17.61
C LEU A 76 -0.40 2.49 -17.52
N ALA A 77 -1.49 3.10 -17.99
CA ALA A 77 -1.72 4.54 -17.85
C ALA A 77 -1.86 4.98 -16.38
N LYS A 78 -2.56 4.19 -15.55
CA LYS A 78 -2.62 4.38 -14.08
C LYS A 78 -1.22 4.30 -13.48
N PHE A 79 -0.42 3.30 -13.84
CA PHE A 79 0.96 3.17 -13.37
C PHE A 79 1.82 4.37 -13.76
N VAL A 80 1.75 4.85 -15.00
CA VAL A 80 2.45 6.07 -15.43
C VAL A 80 2.08 7.28 -14.56
N ARG A 81 0.78 7.48 -14.27
CA ARG A 81 0.30 8.54 -13.36
C ARG A 81 0.87 8.37 -11.96
N LEU A 82 0.92 7.14 -11.45
CA LEU A 82 1.52 6.83 -10.15
C LEU A 82 3.02 7.19 -10.12
N ARG A 83 3.80 6.82 -11.14
CA ARG A 83 5.22 7.19 -11.24
C ARG A 83 5.41 8.70 -11.19
N PHE A 84 4.54 9.47 -11.86
CA PHE A 84 4.60 10.93 -11.84
C PHE A 84 4.25 11.54 -10.48
N ALA A 85 3.36 10.91 -9.71
CA ALA A 85 2.93 11.41 -8.40
C ALA A 85 3.85 10.97 -7.25
N LEU A 86 4.37 9.74 -7.29
CA LEU A 86 5.23 9.19 -6.24
C LEU A 86 6.73 9.34 -6.54
N GLY A 87 7.11 9.44 -7.81
CA GLY A 87 8.50 9.56 -8.24
C GLY A 87 9.15 10.89 -7.88
N GLN A 88 10.45 10.99 -8.16
CA GLN A 88 11.27 12.18 -7.90
C GLN A 88 11.23 13.21 -9.05
N SER A 89 10.15 13.21 -9.84
CA SER A 89 9.99 14.20 -10.90
C SER A 89 10.10 15.62 -10.32
N PRO A 90 10.75 16.57 -11.02
CA PRO A 90 10.80 17.97 -10.58
C PRO A 90 9.42 18.58 -10.30
N ARG A 91 8.36 18.04 -10.92
CA ARG A 91 6.95 18.47 -10.81
C ARG A 91 6.15 17.79 -9.69
N SER A 92 6.80 17.02 -8.82
CA SER A 92 6.15 16.34 -7.68
C SER A 92 7.12 16.23 -6.49
N ARG A 93 7.74 17.35 -6.13
CA ARG A 93 8.67 17.41 -4.99
C ARG A 93 8.00 17.83 -3.70
N THR A 94 7.01 18.69 -3.76
CA THR A 94 6.48 19.30 -2.52
C THR A 94 5.46 18.39 -1.86
N LEU A 95 5.39 18.45 -0.53
CA LEU A 95 4.38 17.77 0.26
C LEU A 95 2.97 18.18 -0.19
N GLN A 96 2.76 19.50 -0.41
CA GLN A 96 1.47 20.06 -0.81
C GLN A 96 0.97 19.51 -2.15
N GLU A 97 1.82 19.42 -3.18
CA GLU A 97 1.42 18.85 -4.48
C GLU A 97 1.05 17.37 -4.37
N LYS A 98 1.75 16.61 -3.53
CA LYS A 98 1.46 15.18 -3.31
C LYS A 98 0.13 14.99 -2.57
N VAL A 99 -0.10 15.79 -1.54
CA VAL A 99 -1.36 15.88 -0.79
C VAL A 99 -2.54 16.16 -1.72
N GLN A 100 -2.41 17.14 -2.63
CA GLN A 100 -3.48 17.47 -3.59
C GLN A 100 -3.81 16.32 -4.56
N ARG A 101 -2.87 15.40 -4.79
CA ARG A 101 -3.05 14.22 -5.65
C ARG A 101 -3.52 12.98 -4.87
N PHE A 102 -3.78 13.08 -3.57
CA PHE A 102 -4.17 11.93 -2.76
C PHE A 102 -5.35 11.15 -3.34
N SER A 103 -6.45 11.84 -3.65
CA SER A 103 -7.69 11.20 -4.13
C SER A 103 -7.53 10.48 -5.47
N SER A 104 -6.57 10.88 -6.31
CA SER A 104 -6.28 10.21 -7.59
C SER A 104 -5.25 9.09 -7.47
N VAL A 105 -4.36 9.16 -6.47
CA VAL A 105 -3.27 8.20 -6.25
C VAL A 105 -3.72 7.02 -5.38
N TYR A 106 -4.51 7.27 -4.34
CA TYR A 106 -4.98 6.23 -3.41
C TYR A 106 -5.67 5.04 -4.11
N PRO A 107 -6.59 5.24 -5.08
CA PRO A 107 -7.21 4.12 -5.79
C PRO A 107 -6.19 3.29 -6.57
N ILE A 108 -5.17 3.92 -7.14
CA ILE A 108 -4.13 3.22 -7.90
C ILE A 108 -3.26 2.37 -6.98
N ILE A 109 -2.88 2.90 -5.79
CA ILE A 109 -2.14 2.11 -4.79
C ILE A 109 -2.99 0.94 -4.30
N SER A 110 -4.28 1.19 -4.04
CA SER A 110 -5.22 0.15 -3.60
C SER A 110 -5.36 -0.96 -4.64
N ASP A 111 -5.51 -0.60 -5.92
CA ASP A 111 -5.56 -1.56 -7.03
C ASP A 111 -4.27 -2.40 -7.10
N LEU A 112 -3.10 -1.76 -7.00
CA LEU A 112 -1.81 -2.47 -7.02
C LEU A 112 -1.63 -3.43 -5.84
N MET A 113 -2.12 -3.06 -4.65
CA MET A 113 -2.10 -3.94 -3.48
C MET A 113 -3.06 -5.12 -3.64
N TYR A 114 -4.22 -4.88 -4.24
CA TYR A 114 -5.21 -5.92 -4.51
C TYR A 114 -4.72 -6.93 -5.56
N THR A 115 -3.96 -6.48 -6.55
CA THR A 115 -3.40 -7.34 -7.60
C THR A 115 -1.97 -7.82 -7.32
N ALA A 116 -1.39 -7.46 -6.17
CA ALA A 116 -0.07 -7.91 -5.79
C ALA A 116 -0.05 -9.42 -5.57
N SER A 117 1.04 -10.06 -6.00
CA SER A 117 1.26 -11.47 -5.70
C SER A 117 1.33 -11.71 -4.18
N PRO A 118 0.83 -12.86 -3.67
CA PRO A 118 1.00 -13.24 -2.27
C PRO A 118 2.44 -13.63 -1.91
N SER A 119 3.35 -13.68 -2.88
CA SER A 119 4.77 -13.98 -2.65
C SER A 119 5.53 -12.74 -2.13
N PRO A 120 6.56 -12.95 -1.28
CA PRO A 120 7.42 -11.87 -0.81
C PRO A 120 8.22 -11.21 -1.95
N GLU A 121 8.30 -11.84 -3.13
CA GLU A 121 8.93 -11.33 -4.34
C GLU A 121 7.98 -10.55 -5.27
N SER A 122 6.78 -10.20 -4.81
CA SER A 122 5.84 -9.35 -5.55
C SER A 122 6.51 -8.09 -6.11
N LEU A 123 6.35 -7.86 -7.41
CA LEU A 123 6.84 -6.66 -8.10
C LEU A 123 6.09 -5.43 -7.60
N ASN A 124 4.78 -5.55 -7.34
CA ASN A 124 3.93 -4.47 -6.87
C ASN A 124 4.37 -3.98 -5.48
N THR A 125 4.56 -4.89 -4.53
CA THR A 125 4.99 -4.53 -3.16
C THR A 125 6.40 -3.95 -3.17
N ARG A 126 7.32 -4.51 -3.96
CA ARG A 126 8.69 -3.98 -4.11
C ARG A 126 8.70 -2.56 -4.65
N LEU A 127 7.90 -2.29 -5.68
CA LEU A 127 7.77 -0.96 -6.27
C LEU A 127 7.19 0.03 -5.26
N LEU A 128 6.12 -0.33 -4.55
CA LEU A 128 5.52 0.54 -3.52
C LEU A 128 6.51 0.77 -2.37
N HIS A 129 7.26 -0.24 -1.95
CA HIS A 129 8.33 -0.08 -0.96
C HIS A 129 9.38 0.97 -1.40
N GLN A 130 9.82 0.92 -2.66
CA GLN A 130 10.76 1.91 -3.20
C GLN A 130 10.18 3.33 -3.16
N TYR A 131 8.92 3.53 -3.54
CA TYR A 131 8.28 4.84 -3.48
C TYR A 131 8.12 5.35 -2.04
N PHE A 132 7.74 4.48 -1.12
CA PHE A 132 7.49 4.83 0.27
C PHE A 132 8.74 4.83 1.14
N THR A 133 9.92 4.61 0.58
CA THR A 133 11.20 4.98 1.24
C THR A 133 11.29 6.50 1.44
N SER A 134 10.63 7.29 0.58
CA SER A 134 10.55 8.75 0.73
C SER A 134 9.64 9.16 1.88
N LYS A 135 10.19 9.86 2.88
CA LYS A 135 9.41 10.44 3.99
C LYS A 135 8.31 11.37 3.52
N THR A 136 8.53 12.12 2.44
CA THR A 136 7.50 13.01 1.88
C THR A 136 6.32 12.21 1.33
N ASN A 137 6.55 11.02 0.75
CA ASN A 137 5.45 10.15 0.32
C ASN A 137 4.74 9.54 1.54
N GLN A 138 5.49 9.11 2.56
CA GLN A 138 4.88 8.62 3.81
C GLN A 138 3.99 9.70 4.44
N GLU A 139 4.47 10.93 4.56
CA GLU A 139 3.71 12.07 5.08
C GLU A 139 2.48 12.39 4.22
N ALA A 140 2.63 12.41 2.90
CA ALA A 140 1.56 12.80 1.98
C ALA A 140 0.43 11.76 1.86
N TYR A 141 0.70 10.47 2.13
CA TYR A 141 -0.26 9.41 1.86
C TYR A 141 -0.56 8.50 3.07
N LEU A 142 0.39 8.29 3.99
CA LEU A 142 0.21 7.40 5.15
C LEU A 142 -0.10 8.17 6.44
N CYS A 143 0.18 9.47 6.51
CA CYS A 143 0.13 10.23 7.76
C CYS A 143 -0.94 11.32 7.74
N ARG A 144 -2.11 11.05 7.16
CA ARG A 144 -3.19 12.05 7.00
C ARG A 144 -4.48 11.72 7.74
N SER A 145 -4.46 10.72 8.60
CA SER A 145 -5.58 10.44 9.50
C SER A 145 -5.73 11.53 10.58
N THR A 146 -6.83 11.47 11.32
CA THR A 146 -7.05 12.31 12.49
C THR A 146 -6.02 12.05 13.59
N LEU A 147 -5.45 10.84 13.67
CA LEU A 147 -4.36 10.51 14.59
C LEU A 147 -3.16 11.43 14.39
N PHE A 148 -2.68 11.52 13.15
CA PHE A 148 -1.54 12.38 12.81
C PHE A 148 -1.90 13.86 12.87
N SER A 149 -3.14 14.22 12.48
CA SER A 149 -3.67 15.59 12.65
C SER A 149 -3.57 16.10 14.08
N ARG A 150 -3.80 15.23 15.08
CA ARG A 150 -3.67 15.56 16.51
C ARG A 150 -2.22 15.60 17.00
N ALA A 151 -1.32 14.86 16.35
CA ALA A 151 0.08 14.73 16.74
C ALA A 151 0.98 15.85 16.18
N THR A 152 0.57 16.60 15.16
CA THR A 152 1.38 17.67 14.56
C THR A 152 1.47 18.92 15.44
N SER A 153 2.60 19.60 15.39
CA SER A 153 2.84 20.90 16.01
C SER A 153 3.75 21.75 15.12
N PRO A 154 3.32 22.93 14.61
CA PRO A 154 1.98 23.54 14.67
C PRO A 154 0.89 22.70 13.96
N PRO A 155 -0.42 23.05 14.04
CA PRO A 155 -1.52 22.25 13.48
C PRO A 155 -1.25 21.82 12.04
N HIS A 156 -1.57 20.57 11.70
CA HIS A 156 -1.28 19.92 10.43
C HIS A 156 -1.41 20.88 9.25
N ILE A 157 -0.32 21.13 8.52
CA ILE A 157 -0.30 22.10 7.39
C ILE A 157 -1.28 21.64 6.29
N HIS A 158 -1.55 20.34 6.23
CA HIS A 158 -2.48 19.71 5.28
C HIS A 158 -3.33 18.63 5.96
N PRO A 159 -4.41 18.98 6.68
CA PRO A 159 -5.31 17.98 7.26
C PRO A 159 -6.01 17.16 6.15
N PRO A 160 -6.65 16.02 6.49
CA PRO A 160 -7.56 15.35 5.55
C PRO A 160 -8.69 16.30 5.16
N THR A 161 -9.03 16.37 3.87
CA THR A 161 -10.10 17.24 3.37
C THR A 161 -11.47 16.72 3.79
N THR A 162 -11.59 15.39 3.90
CA THR A 162 -12.83 14.68 4.20
C THR A 162 -12.58 13.52 5.17
N PRO A 163 -13.59 13.06 5.93
CA PRO A 163 -13.48 11.85 6.75
C PRO A 163 -13.09 10.61 5.94
N SER A 164 -13.58 10.50 4.70
CA SER A 164 -13.23 9.42 3.78
C SER A 164 -11.73 9.42 3.43
N GLU A 165 -11.14 10.60 3.26
CA GLU A 165 -9.70 10.74 3.02
C GLU A 165 -8.87 10.31 4.24
N ALA A 166 -9.32 10.65 5.45
CA ALA A 166 -8.68 10.22 6.69
C ALA A 166 -8.68 8.68 6.82
N GLN A 167 -9.83 8.05 6.57
CA GLN A 167 -9.99 6.60 6.55
C GLN A 167 -9.14 5.94 5.46
N ALA A 168 -9.07 6.52 4.27
CA ALA A 168 -8.23 6.03 3.18
C ALA A 168 -6.73 6.10 3.52
N SER A 169 -6.28 7.19 4.15
CA SER A 169 -4.88 7.33 4.57
C SER A 169 -4.53 6.34 5.68
N ALA A 170 -5.40 6.21 6.68
CA ALA A 170 -5.25 5.23 7.76
C ALA A 170 -5.20 3.80 7.20
N LYS A 171 -6.07 3.47 6.23
CA LYS A 171 -6.05 2.18 5.54
C LYS A 171 -4.71 1.94 4.86
N LEU A 172 -4.17 2.91 4.12
CA LEU A 172 -2.85 2.76 3.49
C LEU A 172 -1.76 2.53 4.53
N HIS A 173 -1.79 3.21 5.67
CA HIS A 173 -0.80 3.01 6.73
C HIS A 173 -0.92 1.63 7.39
N VAL A 174 -2.14 1.13 7.61
CA VAL A 174 -2.35 -0.24 8.09
C VAL A 174 -1.82 -1.26 7.08
N LEU A 175 -2.10 -1.08 5.79
CA LEU A 175 -1.58 -1.96 4.73
C LEU A 175 -0.07 -1.82 4.51
N TYR A 176 0.49 -0.65 4.82
CA TYR A 176 1.94 -0.43 4.84
C TYR A 176 2.61 -1.32 5.89
N GLY A 177 1.92 -1.66 6.99
CA GLY A 177 2.34 -2.69 7.93
C GLY A 177 3.51 -2.32 8.84
N VAL A 178 4.02 -1.10 8.75
CA VAL A 178 5.11 -0.59 9.61
C VAL A 178 4.61 0.65 10.38
N PRO A 179 4.51 0.58 11.73
CA PRO A 179 4.03 1.67 12.56
C PRO A 179 4.86 2.96 12.46
N ILE A 180 4.27 4.03 11.93
CA ILE A 180 4.92 5.35 11.86
C ILE A 180 4.67 6.11 13.16
N SER A 181 5.71 6.19 14.00
CA SER A 181 5.65 6.91 15.28
C SER A 181 5.76 8.44 15.11
N SER A 182 6.62 8.90 14.19
CA SER A 182 6.84 10.32 13.92
C SER A 182 7.32 10.49 12.47
N PRO A 183 6.44 10.91 11.55
CA PRO A 183 6.78 11.09 10.13
C PRO A 183 7.95 12.07 9.95
N SER A 184 7.90 13.17 10.70
CA SER A 184 9.01 14.10 10.90
C SER A 184 9.12 14.52 12.36
N ARG A 185 10.29 14.33 12.97
CA ARG A 185 10.56 14.65 14.38
C ARG A 185 10.42 16.14 14.70
N THR A 186 10.51 17.02 13.71
CA THR A 186 10.38 18.47 13.89
C THR A 186 8.93 18.93 13.85
N HIS A 187 8.05 18.17 13.18
CA HIS A 187 6.66 18.57 12.95
C HIS A 187 5.66 17.71 13.73
N TYR A 188 6.04 16.52 14.18
CA TYR A 188 5.14 15.58 14.83
C TYR A 188 5.66 15.19 16.21
N LYS A 189 4.77 15.26 17.19
CA LYS A 189 4.91 14.54 18.45
C LYS A 189 4.72 13.04 18.18
N PRO A 190 5.22 12.16 19.06
CA PRO A 190 4.93 10.73 18.97
C PRO A 190 3.41 10.49 18.88
N SER A 191 2.97 9.69 17.91
CA SER A 191 1.56 9.36 17.71
C SER A 191 0.99 8.48 18.83
N TYR A 192 1.85 7.75 19.56
CA TYR A 192 1.47 6.76 20.56
C TYR A 192 0.46 7.25 21.63
N PRO A 193 0.66 8.39 22.34
CA PRO A 193 -0.31 8.85 23.34
C PRO A 193 -1.70 9.13 22.76
N TYR A 194 -1.74 9.63 21.52
CA TYR A 194 -3.01 9.87 20.82
C TYR A 194 -3.67 8.57 20.39
N ALA A 195 -2.88 7.60 19.92
CA ALA A 195 -3.36 6.26 19.57
C ALA A 195 -3.95 5.54 20.80
N VAL A 196 -3.25 5.58 21.95
CA VAL A 196 -3.75 5.08 23.24
C VAL A 196 -5.10 5.73 23.58
N SER A 197 -5.23 7.06 23.42
CA SER A 197 -6.50 7.75 23.68
C SER A 197 -7.66 7.32 22.78
N ILE A 198 -7.38 6.75 21.60
CA ILE A 198 -8.40 6.23 20.68
C ILE A 198 -8.73 4.78 21.03
N VAL A 199 -7.70 3.94 21.24
CA VAL A 199 -7.85 2.51 21.51
C VAL A 199 -8.54 2.27 22.85
N TYR A 200 -8.20 3.01 23.90
CA TYR A 200 -8.75 2.83 25.24
C TYR A 200 -9.95 3.73 25.55
N ASP A 201 -10.51 4.42 24.56
CA ASP A 201 -11.77 5.13 24.73
C ASP A 201 -12.94 4.14 24.73
N LEU A 202 -13.25 3.58 25.92
CA LEU A 202 -14.30 2.57 26.10
C LEU A 202 -15.68 3.06 25.63
N ARG A 203 -15.91 4.38 25.54
CA ARG A 203 -17.16 4.95 25.01
C ARG A 203 -17.39 4.64 23.53
N ARG A 204 -16.36 4.24 22.79
CA ARG A 204 -16.41 3.88 21.36
C ARG A 204 -16.63 2.39 21.11
N TYR A 205 -16.75 1.59 22.16
CA TYR A 205 -17.03 0.17 22.08
C TYR A 205 -18.50 0.00 22.43
N THR A 206 -19.31 -0.18 21.39
CA THR A 206 -20.77 -0.24 21.50
C THR A 206 -21.28 -1.41 20.68
N GLU A 207 -22.58 -1.73 20.82
CA GLU A 207 -23.21 -2.76 20.00
C GLU A 207 -23.14 -2.41 18.50
N GLU A 208 -23.28 -1.13 18.14
CA GLU A 208 -23.23 -0.67 16.75
C GLU A 208 -21.85 -0.87 16.12
N THR A 209 -20.77 -0.79 16.91
CA THR A 209 -19.39 -1.02 16.45
C THR A 209 -18.94 -2.46 16.65
N PHE A 210 -19.85 -3.37 17.01
CA PHE A 210 -19.56 -4.76 17.36
C PHE A 210 -18.43 -4.89 18.39
N TRP A 211 -18.31 -3.92 19.30
CA TRP A 211 -17.26 -3.85 20.30
C TRP A 211 -15.84 -3.91 19.70
N GLY A 212 -15.67 -3.43 18.46
CA GLY A 212 -14.45 -3.62 17.68
C GLY A 212 -14.01 -2.38 16.90
N PRO A 213 -13.04 -2.54 16.00
CA PRO A 213 -12.60 -1.51 15.06
C PRO A 213 -13.51 -1.47 13.82
N TYR A 214 -14.82 -1.44 14.06
CA TYR A 214 -15.84 -1.35 13.02
C TYR A 214 -16.56 0.00 13.10
N MET A 215 -17.04 0.45 11.95
CA MET A 215 -17.95 1.58 11.85
C MET A 215 -19.28 1.23 12.53
N GLY A 216 -19.95 2.24 13.07
CA GLY A 216 -21.30 2.11 13.63
C GLY A 216 -22.41 2.01 12.58
N ASP A 217 -22.10 1.48 11.39
CA ASP A 217 -23.03 1.40 10.25
C ASP A 217 -23.84 0.08 10.22
N GLY A 218 -23.58 -0.82 11.17
CA GLY A 218 -24.22 -2.14 11.25
C GLY A 218 -23.82 -3.11 10.12
N GLN A 219 -22.86 -2.76 9.27
CA GLN A 219 -22.37 -3.60 8.15
C GLN A 219 -21.01 -4.25 8.46
N ALA A 220 -20.48 -4.04 9.66
CA ALA A 220 -19.13 -4.42 10.04
C ALA A 220 -18.06 -3.86 9.08
N SER A 221 -18.32 -2.68 8.51
CA SER A 221 -17.30 -1.94 7.76
C SER A 221 -16.15 -1.59 8.68
N VAL A 222 -14.90 -1.71 8.22
CA VAL A 222 -13.73 -1.45 9.06
C VAL A 222 -13.58 0.06 9.32
N ASP A 223 -13.38 0.45 10.58
CA ASP A 223 -12.88 1.77 10.96
C ASP A 223 -11.35 1.74 10.89
N TRP A 224 -10.81 2.21 9.76
CA TRP A 224 -9.39 2.20 9.48
C TRP A 224 -8.60 3.14 10.38
N GLU A 225 -9.18 4.23 10.87
CA GLU A 225 -8.52 5.11 11.83
C GLU A 225 -8.37 4.45 13.20
N LYS A 226 -9.37 3.67 13.63
CA LYS A 226 -9.26 2.85 14.84
C LYS A 226 -8.25 1.71 14.64
N MET A 227 -8.25 1.04 13.48
CA MET A 227 -7.23 0.03 13.15
C MET A 227 -5.81 0.60 13.13
N GLU A 228 -5.61 1.79 12.57
CA GLU A 228 -4.32 2.48 12.58
C GLU A 228 -3.85 2.79 14.01
N ALA A 229 -4.76 3.28 14.86
CA ALA A 229 -4.45 3.52 16.26
C ALA A 229 -4.04 2.22 16.98
N VAL A 230 -4.76 1.12 16.76
CA VAL A 230 -4.39 -0.21 17.29
C VAL A 230 -3.00 -0.61 16.81
N MET A 231 -2.72 -0.52 15.50
CA MET A 231 -1.40 -0.81 14.93
C MET A 231 -0.29 0.04 15.58
N CYS A 232 -0.53 1.32 15.82
CA CYS A 232 0.46 2.21 16.44
C CYS A 232 0.71 1.86 17.92
N VAL A 233 -0.34 1.49 18.68
CA VAL A 233 -0.19 1.05 20.08
C VAL A 233 0.59 -0.24 20.16
N LEU A 234 0.20 -1.25 19.38
CA LEU A 234 0.90 -2.53 19.38
C LEU A 234 2.34 -2.37 18.90
N GLY A 235 2.55 -1.59 17.83
CA GLY A 235 3.87 -1.30 17.29
C GLY A 235 4.82 -0.68 18.29
N HIS A 236 4.34 0.31 19.03
CA HIS A 236 5.11 0.95 20.10
C HIS A 236 5.50 -0.06 21.18
N ASN A 237 4.55 -0.87 21.67
CA ASN A 237 4.80 -1.84 22.73
C ASN A 237 5.73 -2.98 22.27
N LEU A 238 5.60 -3.44 21.03
CA LEU A 238 6.47 -4.46 20.47
C LEU A 238 7.91 -3.93 20.35
N ASN A 239 8.10 -2.70 19.89
CA ASN A 239 9.42 -2.08 19.82
C ASN A 239 10.08 -2.00 21.20
N LEU A 240 9.34 -1.57 22.23
CA LEU A 240 9.84 -1.56 23.61
C LEU A 240 10.21 -2.97 24.11
N PHE A 241 9.43 -3.99 23.75
CA PHE A 241 9.71 -5.38 24.11
C PHE A 241 10.98 -5.90 23.40
N VAL A 242 11.12 -5.65 22.10
CA VAL A 242 12.29 -6.03 21.29
C VAL A 242 13.57 -5.36 21.83
N GLU A 243 13.50 -4.07 22.18
CA GLU A 243 14.61 -3.34 22.79
C GLU A 243 15.03 -3.96 24.13
N ARG A 244 14.06 -4.26 25.01
CA ARG A 244 14.31 -4.87 26.33
C ARG A 244 14.91 -6.27 26.23
N THR A 245 14.53 -7.02 25.20
CA THR A 245 15.02 -8.37 24.95
C THR A 245 16.29 -8.39 24.10
N ARG A 246 16.94 -7.23 23.88
CA ARG A 246 18.17 -7.08 23.09
C ARG A 246 18.05 -7.70 21.69
N ASN A 247 16.90 -7.48 21.04
CA ASN A 247 16.58 -8.02 19.71
C ASN A 247 16.58 -9.55 19.63
N SER A 248 16.32 -10.24 20.74
CA SER A 248 16.17 -11.71 20.73
C SER A 248 14.93 -12.18 19.96
N PHE A 249 13.96 -11.29 19.75
CA PHE A 249 12.75 -11.55 18.97
C PHE A 249 12.80 -10.81 17.63
N ARG A 250 12.32 -11.48 16.58
CA ARG A 250 12.19 -10.88 15.25
C ARG A 250 11.04 -9.87 15.27
N ASP A 251 11.32 -8.65 14.85
CA ASP A 251 10.31 -7.63 14.62
C ASP A 251 9.40 -8.05 13.45
N VAL A 252 8.10 -8.20 13.73
CA VAL A 252 7.09 -8.62 12.75
C VAL A 252 6.58 -7.46 11.90
N TRP A 253 6.86 -6.20 12.28
CA TRP A 253 6.41 -5.00 11.58
C TRP A 253 7.57 -4.17 11.04
N ARG A 254 8.51 -4.86 10.41
CA ARG A 254 9.72 -4.27 9.83
C ARG A 254 9.62 -4.01 8.33
N ASP A 255 8.90 -4.87 7.62
CA ASP A 255 8.93 -4.95 6.16
C ASP A 255 7.65 -4.33 5.57
N PRO A 256 7.74 -3.17 4.89
CA PRO A 256 6.58 -2.51 4.32
C PRO A 256 5.82 -3.34 3.31
N TRP A 257 4.49 -3.23 3.34
CA TRP A 257 3.54 -3.89 2.42
C TRP A 257 3.53 -5.42 2.49
N LEU A 258 4.34 -6.02 3.37
CA LEU A 258 4.40 -7.47 3.52
C LEU A 258 3.08 -8.01 4.10
N GLY A 259 2.50 -9.00 3.43
CA GLY A 259 1.27 -9.65 3.89
C GLY A 259 -0.01 -8.84 3.65
N ALA A 260 0.06 -7.72 2.94
CA ALA A 260 -1.11 -6.90 2.62
C ALA A 260 -1.80 -7.30 1.30
N SER A 261 -1.21 -8.23 0.53
CA SER A 261 -1.82 -8.79 -0.68
C SER A 261 -2.86 -9.88 -0.36
N PRO A 262 -3.92 -10.03 -1.18
CA PRO A 262 -4.88 -11.11 -1.00
C PRO A 262 -4.22 -12.50 -1.03
N GLY A 263 -4.68 -13.40 -0.16
CA GLY A 263 -4.16 -14.77 -0.10
C GLY A 263 -2.75 -14.91 0.50
N SER A 264 -2.16 -13.83 1.00
CA SER A 264 -0.83 -13.86 1.65
C SER A 264 -0.85 -14.48 3.06
N PHE A 265 -2.00 -14.47 3.74
CA PHE A 265 -2.16 -15.13 5.04
C PHE A 265 -2.02 -16.65 4.89
N LYS A 266 -1.04 -17.21 5.60
CA LYS A 266 -0.85 -18.65 5.71
C LYS A 266 -1.16 -19.07 7.14
N PRO A 267 -2.23 -19.84 7.38
CA PRO A 267 -2.54 -20.30 8.72
C PRO A 267 -1.40 -21.19 9.22
N ILE A 268 -0.88 -20.87 10.40
CA ILE A 268 0.07 -21.75 11.09
C ILE A 268 -0.77 -22.81 11.78
N SER A 269 -0.51 -24.06 11.42
CA SER A 269 -1.13 -25.20 12.08
C SER A 269 -0.64 -25.26 13.54
N VAL A 270 -1.54 -24.93 14.47
CA VAL A 270 -1.30 -25.05 15.92
C VAL A 270 -1.47 -26.48 16.44
N SER A 271 -1.93 -27.42 15.60
CA SER A 271 -2.06 -28.84 15.97
C SER A 271 -0.69 -29.48 16.15
N GLY A 272 -0.15 -29.35 17.37
CA GLY A 272 1.16 -29.87 17.77
C GLY A 272 1.83 -29.04 18.87
N LEU A 273 1.45 -27.76 19.00
CA LEU A 273 1.85 -26.94 20.14
C LEU A 273 0.93 -27.30 21.31
N LYS A 274 1.40 -28.19 22.20
CA LYS A 274 0.74 -28.39 23.50
C LYS A 274 0.84 -27.06 24.25
N GLU A 275 -0.28 -26.36 24.40
CA GLU A 275 -0.36 -25.27 25.35
C GLU A 275 0.06 -25.84 26.73
N PRO A 276 1.09 -25.28 27.38
CA PRO A 276 1.47 -25.75 28.69
C PRO A 276 0.26 -25.58 29.61
N ALA A 277 -0.03 -26.61 30.42
CA ALA A 277 -1.13 -26.52 31.38
C ALA A 277 -0.94 -25.25 32.22
N PRO A 278 -1.97 -24.40 32.37
CA PRO A 278 -1.84 -23.19 33.16
C PRO A 278 -1.40 -23.57 34.59
N PRO A 279 -0.56 -22.76 35.25
CA PRO A 279 -0.23 -22.95 36.67
C PRO A 279 -1.51 -23.10 37.49
N ALA A 280 -1.49 -23.91 38.55
CA ALA A 280 -2.67 -24.17 39.39
C ALA A 280 -3.30 -22.88 39.96
N GLU A 281 -2.50 -21.82 40.14
CA GLU A 281 -2.91 -20.50 40.61
C GLU A 281 -3.61 -19.65 39.53
N ALA A 282 -3.46 -20.02 38.26
CA ALA A 282 -4.10 -19.39 37.10
C ALA A 282 -5.36 -20.16 36.64
N LEU A 283 -5.78 -21.17 37.40
CA LEU A 283 -7.10 -21.78 37.23
C LEU A 283 -8.15 -20.77 37.65
N ASP A 284 -9.14 -20.55 36.78
CA ASP A 284 -10.20 -19.58 37.02
C ASP A 284 -10.95 -19.92 38.33
N PRO A 285 -10.86 -19.07 39.37
CA PRO A 285 -11.52 -19.32 40.65
C PRO A 285 -13.06 -19.26 40.54
N TYR A 286 -13.59 -18.75 39.42
CA TYR A 286 -15.02 -18.64 39.18
C TYR A 286 -15.57 -19.75 38.28
N ASN A 287 -14.74 -20.71 37.86
CA ASN A 287 -15.14 -21.88 37.08
C ASN A 287 -15.93 -21.52 35.80
N VAL A 288 -15.57 -20.41 35.15
CA VAL A 288 -16.18 -19.94 33.90
C VAL A 288 -15.68 -20.82 32.77
N THR A 289 -16.55 -21.74 32.34
CA THR A 289 -16.29 -22.64 31.21
C THR A 289 -16.62 -21.95 29.88
N GLY A 290 -15.72 -22.04 28.89
CA GLY A 290 -15.94 -21.56 27.52
C GLY A 290 -14.75 -21.83 26.61
N SER A 291 -14.99 -21.89 25.30
CA SER A 291 -13.93 -21.97 24.28
C SER A 291 -13.45 -20.56 23.95
N TRP A 292 -12.34 -20.15 24.55
CA TRP A 292 -11.71 -18.86 24.26
C TRP A 292 -10.65 -19.08 23.18
N MET A 293 -10.72 -18.34 22.07
CA MET A 293 -9.58 -18.26 21.16
C MET A 293 -8.49 -17.46 21.86
N ARG A 294 -7.45 -18.14 22.34
CA ARG A 294 -6.19 -17.53 22.74
C ARG A 294 -5.23 -17.49 21.56
#